data_AF-A0A0H5C1B5-F1
#
_entry.id   AF-A0A0H5C1B5-F1
#
_cell.length_a   1.000
_cell.length_b   1.000
_cell.length_c   1.000
_cell.angle_alpha   90.00
_cell.angle_beta   90.00
_cell.angle_gamma   90.00
#
_symmetry.space_group_name_H-M   'P 1'
#
loop_
_entity.id
_entity.type
_entity.pdbx_description
1 polymer ?
#
loop_
_entity_poly.entity_id
_entity_poly.type
_entity_poly.pdbx_seq_one_letter_code
_entity_poly.pdbx_strand_id
1 'polypeptide(L)'
;MSSLSKEKPKRVEALVLSEEQQHIVDIVKRGRSLFYTGSAGTGKSVLLKSLIKTLKNMYPGQGEVAVTASTGLAAVNIGGITLHSFSGIGLGKEDADSLVKKVRRNRKASQRWKTVRVLIIDEISMISGELFDKLDHIACELRRNDRPFGGNSSYLLW
;
A
#
# COMPACT_ATOMS: atom_id res chain seq x y z
N MET A 1 18.56 31.77 -41.09
CA MET A 1 18.99 30.74 -40.11
C MET A 1 18.52 31.18 -38.73
N SER A 2 17.33 30.72 -38.33
CA SER A 2 16.73 31.03 -37.03
C SER A 2 17.43 30.22 -35.95
N SER A 3 17.95 30.89 -34.91
CA SER A 3 18.64 30.24 -33.80
C SER A 3 17.65 29.47 -32.93
N LEU A 4 17.84 28.15 -32.84
CA LEU A 4 17.16 27.29 -31.89
C LEU A 4 17.65 27.65 -30.48
N SER A 5 16.79 28.27 -29.68
CA SER A 5 16.99 28.45 -28.25
C SER A 5 17.02 27.07 -27.59
N LYS A 6 18.20 26.66 -27.11
CA LYS A 6 18.35 25.47 -26.26
C LYS A 6 17.59 25.72 -24.95
N GLU A 7 16.48 25.03 -24.74
CA GLU A 7 15.79 25.00 -23.45
C GLU A 7 16.78 24.53 -22.37
N LYS A 8 16.91 25.32 -21.30
CA LYS A 8 17.72 24.95 -20.13
C LYS A 8 17.09 23.72 -19.47
N PRO A 9 17.87 22.71 -19.06
CA PRO A 9 17.33 21.55 -18.36
C PRO A 9 16.63 22.02 -17.07
N LYS A 10 15.35 21.64 -16.89
CA LYS A 10 14.63 21.88 -15.64
C LYS A 10 15.41 21.22 -14.50
N ARG A 11 15.99 22.03 -13.62
CA ARG A 11 16.58 21.58 -12.36
C ARG A 11 15.48 20.92 -11.55
N VAL A 12 15.53 19.59 -11.40
CA VAL A 12 14.66 18.89 -10.46
C VAL A 12 15.26 19.11 -9.08
N GLU A 13 14.68 20.04 -8.32
CA GLU A 13 15.05 20.22 -6.91
C GLU A 13 14.79 18.92 -6.16
N ALA A 14 15.73 18.54 -5.29
CA ALA A 14 15.58 17.36 -4.44
C ALA A 14 14.30 17.53 -3.61
N LEU A 15 13.48 16.49 -3.56
CA LEU A 15 12.19 16.53 -2.91
C LEU A 15 12.40 16.68 -1.39
N VAL A 16 12.21 17.88 -0.86
CA VAL A 16 12.34 18.16 0.58
C VAL A 16 11.00 17.88 1.25
N LEU A 17 11.00 16.93 2.19
CA LEU A 17 9.82 16.64 3.01
C LEU A 17 9.70 17.69 4.12
N SER A 18 8.46 18.06 4.48
CA SER A 18 8.22 18.86 5.68
C SER A 18 8.59 18.10 6.96
N GLU A 19 8.74 18.79 8.09
CA GLU A 19 9.02 18.15 9.38
C GLU A 19 7.95 17.11 9.76
N GLU A 20 6.68 17.40 9.50
CA GLU A 20 5.56 16.47 9.71
C GLU A 20 5.67 15.23 8.82
N GLN A 21 5.99 15.42 7.53
CA GLN A 21 6.21 14.34 6.59
C GLN A 21 7.42 13.48 6.99
N GLN A 22 8.47 14.10 7.50
CA GLN A 22 9.64 13.39 8.01
C GLN A 22 9.31 12.59 9.26
N HIS A 23 8.50 13.14 10.17
CA HIS A 23 8.02 12.42 11.35
C HIS A 23 7.22 11.16 10.98
N ILE A 24 6.35 11.26 9.96
CA ILE A 24 5.60 10.14 9.40
C ILE A 24 6.55 9.05 8.86
N VAL A 25 7.58 9.45 8.10
CA VAL A 25 8.60 8.52 7.60
C VAL A 25 9.29 7.78 8.76
N ASP A 26 9.60 8.47 9.86
CA ASP A 26 10.28 7.88 11.00
C ASP A 26 9.38 6.91 11.79
N ILE A 27 8.08 7.20 11.92
CA ILE A 27 7.09 6.27 12.50
C ILE A 27 7.05 4.97 11.68
N VAL A 28 6.95 5.09 10.36
CA VAL A 28 6.88 3.94 9.44
C VAL A 28 8.18 3.14 9.47
N LYS A 29 9.35 3.79 9.53
CA LYS A 29 10.65 3.13 9.67
C LYS A 29 10.78 2.32 10.96
N ARG A 30 10.07 2.71 12.02
CA ARG A 30 10.01 1.96 13.30
C ARG A 30 9.08 0.75 13.23
N GLY A 31 8.49 0.46 12.07
CA GLY A 31 7.58 -0.67 11.87
C GLY A 31 6.25 -0.48 12.58
N ARG A 32 5.75 0.76 12.66
CA ARG A 32 4.41 1.03 13.19
C ARG A 32 3.41 1.20 12.06
N SER A 33 2.20 0.69 12.26
CA SER A 33 1.06 0.97 11.38
C SER A 33 0.64 2.44 11.51
N LEU A 34 0.28 3.05 10.38
CA LEU A 34 -0.05 4.47 10.30
C LEU A 34 -1.26 4.68 9.40
N PHE A 35 -2.23 5.42 9.92
CA PHE A 35 -3.28 6.05 9.13
C PHE A 35 -2.90 7.51 8.93
N TYR A 36 -2.79 7.96 7.67
CA TYR A 36 -2.42 9.33 7.36
C TYR A 36 -3.39 9.94 6.36
N THR A 37 -4.01 11.04 6.76
CA THR A 37 -5.00 11.78 5.97
C THR A 37 -4.63 13.25 5.88
N GLY A 38 -5.32 14.01 5.03
CA GLY A 38 -5.19 15.45 4.91
C GLY A 38 -5.95 16.00 3.72
N SER A 39 -6.19 17.32 3.69
CA SER A 39 -6.91 17.99 2.60
C SER A 39 -6.23 17.86 1.23
N ALA A 40 -6.98 17.97 0.13
CA ALA A 40 -6.40 17.97 -1.21
C ALA A 40 -5.27 19.02 -1.34
N GLY A 41 -4.21 18.70 -2.09
CA GLY A 41 -3.07 19.60 -2.29
C GLY A 41 -1.96 19.57 -1.23
N THR A 42 -2.09 18.80 -0.13
CA THR A 42 -1.06 18.73 0.93
C THR A 42 0.16 17.84 0.65
N GLY A 43 0.38 17.46 -0.61
CA GLY A 43 1.54 16.63 -0.99
C GLY A 43 1.47 15.15 -0.56
N LYS A 44 0.28 14.61 -0.23
CA LYS A 44 0.10 13.21 0.21
C LYS A 44 0.66 12.18 -0.77
N SER A 45 0.36 12.31 -2.06
CA SER A 45 0.85 11.37 -3.07
C SER A 45 2.38 11.42 -3.22
N VAL A 46 2.98 12.58 -2.94
CA VAL A 46 4.44 12.76 -2.93
C VAL A 46 5.06 12.05 -1.73
N LEU A 47 4.48 12.24 -0.53
CA LEU A 47 4.87 11.51 0.67
C LEU A 47 4.73 10.00 0.48
N LEU A 48 3.60 9.54 -0.05
CA LEU A 48 3.33 8.13 -0.30
C LEU A 48 4.39 7.49 -1.20
N LYS A 49 4.76 8.16 -2.30
CA LYS A 49 5.83 7.68 -3.19
C LYS A 49 7.20 7.60 -2.47
N SER A 50 7.50 8.57 -1.60
CA SER A 50 8.71 8.55 -0.77
C SER A 50 8.70 7.38 0.24
N LEU A 51 7.55 7.14 0.87
CA LEU A 51 7.34 6.01 1.80
C LEU A 51 7.48 4.67 1.08
N ILE A 52 6.85 4.49 -0.08
CA ILE A 52 6.97 3.28 -0.91
C ILE A 52 8.44 3.00 -1.22
N LYS A 53 9.21 4.02 -1.64
CA LYS A 53 10.64 3.88 -1.92
C LYS A 53 11.42 3.48 -0.67
N THR A 54 11.17 4.15 0.45
CA THR A 54 11.82 3.87 1.74
C THR A 54 11.54 2.44 2.20
N LEU A 55 10.28 2.01 2.14
CA LEU A 55 9.84 0.68 2.55
C LEU A 55 10.40 -0.42 1.65
N LYS A 56 10.44 -0.22 0.32
CA LYS A 56 11.06 -1.17 -0.61
C LYS A 56 12.56 -1.32 -0.38
N ASN A 57 13.25 -0.28 0.09
CA ASN A 57 14.65 -0.36 0.46
C ASN A 57 14.86 -1.13 1.78
N MET A 58 13.96 -0.95 2.75
CA MET A 58 14.01 -1.67 4.04
C MET A 58 13.62 -3.15 3.91
N TYR A 59 12.69 -3.45 2.99
CA TYR A 59 12.17 -4.79 2.73
C TYR A 59 12.41 -5.15 1.26
N PRO A 60 13.66 -5.49 0.90
CA PRO A 60 14.07 -5.72 -0.50
C PRO A 60 13.55 -7.04 -1.07
N GLY A 61 12.99 -7.93 -0.24
CA GLY A 61 12.46 -9.21 -0.69
C GLY A 61 11.27 -9.04 -1.63
N GLN A 62 11.21 -9.91 -2.64
CA GLN A 62 10.14 -9.88 -3.61
C GLN A 62 8.78 -10.12 -2.93
N GLY A 63 7.87 -9.16 -3.05
CA GLY A 63 6.52 -9.25 -2.48
C GLY A 63 6.41 -8.91 -1.00
N GLU A 64 7.49 -8.46 -0.34
CA GLU A 64 7.43 -8.03 1.07
C GLU A 64 6.68 -6.69 1.23
N VAL A 65 6.72 -5.83 0.21
CA VAL A 65 5.96 -4.57 0.16
C VAL A 65 4.85 -4.67 -0.89
N ALA A 66 3.61 -4.74 -0.43
CA ALA A 66 2.42 -4.69 -1.29
C ALA A 66 1.92 -3.25 -1.41
N VAL A 67 2.00 -2.69 -2.62
CA VAL A 67 1.44 -1.37 -2.94
C VAL A 67 0.05 -1.57 -3.54
N THR A 68 -0.97 -1.10 -2.84
CA THR A 68 -2.37 -1.30 -3.25
C THR A 68 -3.21 -0.03 -3.17
N ALA A 69 -4.31 0.00 -3.91
CA ALA A 69 -5.32 1.04 -3.82
C ALA A 69 -6.75 0.47 -3.96
N SER A 70 -7.76 1.24 -3.61
CA SER A 70 -9.17 0.84 -3.77
C SER A 70 -9.60 0.74 -5.24
N THR A 71 -9.10 1.62 -6.12
CA THR A 71 -9.44 1.67 -7.55
C THR A 71 -8.25 1.38 -8.47
N GLY A 72 -8.54 0.99 -9.71
CA GLY A 72 -7.50 0.70 -10.71
C GLY A 72 -6.64 1.92 -11.07
N LEU A 73 -7.27 3.09 -11.23
CA LEU A 73 -6.55 4.32 -11.57
C LEU A 73 -5.62 4.79 -10.43
N ALA A 74 -6.11 4.75 -9.18
CA ALA A 74 -5.28 5.06 -8.02
C ALA A 74 -4.09 4.10 -7.89
N ALA A 75 -4.34 2.79 -8.08
CA ALA A 75 -3.28 1.79 -8.05
C ALA A 75 -2.18 2.06 -9.09
N VAL A 76 -2.56 2.41 -10.33
CA VAL A 76 -1.59 2.77 -11.38
C VAL A 76 -0.77 4.00 -10.98
N ASN A 77 -1.40 5.02 -10.40
CA ASN A 77 -0.73 6.28 -10.01
C ASN A 77 0.39 6.10 -8.97
N ILE A 78 0.30 5.06 -8.14
CA ILE A 78 1.28 4.71 -7.12
C ILE A 78 2.15 3.51 -7.50
N GLY A 79 2.00 2.96 -8.71
CA GLY A 79 2.76 1.81 -9.20
C GLY A 79 2.44 0.50 -8.48
N GLY A 80 1.17 0.31 -8.13
CA GLY A 80 0.63 -0.85 -7.43
C GLY A 80 -0.48 -1.57 -8.20
N ILE A 81 -1.27 -2.35 -7.47
CA ILE A 81 -2.47 -3.06 -7.98
C ILE A 81 -3.68 -2.78 -7.10
N THR A 82 -4.89 -3.14 -7.51
CA THR A 82 -6.05 -2.96 -6.62
C THR A 82 -5.97 -3.90 -5.42
N LEU A 83 -6.52 -3.47 -4.28
CA LEU A 83 -6.60 -4.29 -3.06
C LEU A 83 -7.35 -5.62 -3.31
N HIS A 84 -8.37 -5.60 -4.16
CA HIS A 84 -9.08 -6.80 -4.63
C HIS A 84 -8.17 -7.76 -5.43
N SER A 85 -7.35 -7.22 -6.34
CA SER A 85 -6.40 -8.01 -7.13
C SER A 85 -5.29 -8.60 -6.26
N PHE A 86 -4.78 -7.81 -5.30
CA PHE A 86 -3.79 -8.26 -4.32
C PHE A 86 -4.35 -9.39 -3.44
N SER A 87 -5.52 -9.19 -2.86
CA SER A 87 -6.10 -10.12 -1.88
C SER A 87 -6.61 -11.41 -2.53
N GLY A 88 -7.03 -11.37 -3.79
CA GLY A 88 -7.56 -12.54 -4.51
C GLY A 88 -9.02 -12.86 -4.19
N ILE A 89 -9.77 -11.92 -3.63
CA ILE A 89 -11.15 -12.10 -3.17
C ILE A 89 -12.20 -11.92 -4.29
N GLY A 90 -11.81 -11.47 -5.48
CA GLY A 90 -12.78 -11.07 -6.51
C GLY A 90 -13.54 -9.82 -6.08
N LEU A 91 -14.87 -9.89 -6.01
CA LEU A 91 -15.71 -8.78 -5.57
C LEU A 91 -15.84 -8.65 -4.03
N GLY A 92 -15.35 -9.63 -3.25
CA GLY A 92 -15.39 -9.58 -1.79
C GLY A 92 -16.79 -9.64 -1.17
N LYS A 93 -17.78 -10.14 -1.91
CA LYS A 93 -19.19 -10.20 -1.49
C LYS A 93 -19.50 -11.40 -0.60
N GLU A 94 -18.69 -12.45 -0.69
CA GLU A 94 -18.86 -13.64 0.13
C GLU A 94 -18.55 -13.36 1.62
N ASP A 95 -18.94 -14.27 2.50
CA ASP A 95 -18.53 -14.25 3.91
C ASP A 95 -17.03 -14.51 4.08
N ALA A 96 -16.48 -14.16 5.24
CA ALA A 96 -15.05 -14.18 5.49
C ALA A 96 -14.44 -15.59 5.32
N ASP A 97 -15.09 -16.65 5.79
CA ASP A 97 -14.59 -18.02 5.71
C ASP A 97 -14.62 -18.56 4.27
N SER A 98 -15.66 -18.22 3.51
CA SER A 98 -15.73 -18.50 2.07
C SER A 98 -14.60 -17.81 1.32
N LEU A 99 -14.29 -16.55 1.65
CA LEU A 99 -13.16 -15.82 1.07
C LEU A 99 -11.81 -16.46 1.47
N VAL A 100 -11.63 -16.89 2.71
CA VAL A 100 -10.42 -17.63 3.14
C VAL A 100 -10.21 -18.86 2.27
N LYS A 101 -11.25 -19.68 2.07
CA LYS A 101 -11.19 -20.89 1.22
C LYS A 101 -10.84 -20.54 -0.22
N LYS A 102 -11.45 -19.47 -0.76
CA LYS A 102 -11.17 -18.96 -2.11
C LYS A 102 -9.72 -18.53 -2.27
N VAL A 103 -9.19 -17.75 -1.32
CA VAL A 103 -7.80 -17.27 -1.36
C VAL A 103 -6.81 -18.41 -1.14
N ARG A 104 -7.09 -19.39 -0.27
CA ARG A 104 -6.27 -20.60 -0.08
C ARG A 104 -6.11 -21.41 -1.38
N ARG A 105 -7.17 -21.50 -2.19
CA ARG A 105 -7.12 -22.18 -3.51
C ARG A 105 -6.33 -21.38 -4.56
N ASN A 106 -6.26 -20.05 -4.42
CA ASN A 106 -5.45 -19.20 -5.28
C ASN A 106 -3.99 -19.15 -4.79
N ARG A 107 -3.14 -20.04 -5.31
CA ARG A 107 -1.73 -20.15 -4.91
C ARG A 107 -0.97 -18.81 -4.95
N LYS A 108 -1.20 -17.97 -5.96
CA LYS A 108 -0.55 -16.65 -6.08
C LYS A 108 -0.99 -15.70 -4.97
N ALA A 109 -2.30 -15.60 -4.72
CA ALA A 109 -2.84 -14.73 -3.67
C ALA A 109 -2.45 -15.22 -2.27
N SER A 110 -2.57 -16.51 -2.01
CA SER A 110 -2.12 -17.12 -0.74
C SER A 110 -0.64 -16.85 -0.48
N GLN A 111 0.22 -16.95 -1.50
CA GLN A 111 1.63 -16.64 -1.35
C GLN A 111 1.87 -15.17 -1.05
N ARG A 112 1.16 -14.24 -1.71
CA ARG A 112 1.26 -12.80 -1.40
C ARG A 112 0.94 -12.51 0.07
N TRP A 113 -0.14 -13.07 0.60
CA TRP A 113 -0.49 -12.90 2.02
C TRP A 113 0.55 -13.45 2.98
N LYS A 114 1.22 -14.55 2.63
CA LYS A 114 2.27 -15.15 3.45
C LYS A 114 3.60 -14.40 3.38
N THR A 115 3.91 -13.79 2.23
CA THR A 115 5.18 -13.08 2.01
C THR A 115 5.12 -11.62 2.43
N VAL A 116 3.96 -10.96 2.31
CA VAL A 116 3.84 -9.53 2.60
C VAL A 116 4.23 -9.23 4.04
N ARG A 117 5.02 -8.17 4.22
CA ARG A 117 5.38 -7.59 5.53
C ARG A 117 4.78 -6.21 5.71
N VAL A 118 4.56 -5.50 4.60
CA VAL A 118 4.02 -4.15 4.58
C VAL A 118 2.91 -4.07 3.53
N LEU A 119 1.72 -3.67 3.94
CA LEU A 119 0.58 -3.49 3.06
C LEU A 119 0.19 -2.01 3.03
N ILE A 120 0.39 -1.39 1.87
CA ILE A 120 0.03 0.00 1.63
C ILE A 120 -1.31 0.01 0.92
N ILE A 121 -2.28 0.76 1.46
CA ILE A 121 -3.62 0.91 0.90
C ILE A 121 -3.88 2.39 0.69
N ASP A 122 -3.99 2.76 -0.57
CA ASP A 122 -4.39 4.06 -1.05
C ASP A 122 -5.92 4.12 -1.30
N GLU A 123 -6.51 5.29 -1.09
CA GLU A 123 -7.94 5.59 -1.17
C GLU A 123 -8.76 4.66 -0.24
N ILE A 124 -8.29 4.49 1.00
CA ILE A 124 -8.91 3.67 2.05
C ILE A 124 -10.32 4.16 2.38
N SER A 125 -10.61 5.45 2.17
CA SER A 125 -11.95 6.03 2.34
C SER A 125 -13.02 5.34 1.48
N MET A 126 -12.61 4.70 0.37
CA MET A 126 -13.50 3.93 -0.51
C MET A 126 -13.64 2.45 -0.11
N ILE A 127 -12.95 2.00 0.93
CA ILE A 127 -13.02 0.63 1.45
C ILE A 127 -14.00 0.62 2.63
N SER A 128 -15.01 -0.26 2.59
CA SER A 128 -15.93 -0.43 3.71
C SER A 128 -15.23 -1.10 4.89
N GLY A 129 -15.68 -0.79 6.11
CA GLY A 129 -15.20 -1.47 7.33
C GLY A 129 -15.39 -2.98 7.26
N GLU A 130 -16.53 -3.44 6.74
CA GLU A 130 -16.80 -4.87 6.54
C GLU A 130 -15.76 -5.55 5.63
N LEU A 131 -15.37 -4.91 4.52
CA LEU A 131 -14.34 -5.44 3.64
C LEU A 131 -12.96 -5.45 4.34
N PHE A 132 -12.66 -4.40 5.11
CA PHE A 132 -11.44 -4.31 5.88
C PHE A 132 -11.32 -5.44 6.92
N ASP A 133 -12.38 -5.71 7.68
CA ASP A 133 -12.45 -6.79 8.66
C ASP A 133 -12.33 -8.17 8.01
N LYS A 134 -12.96 -8.36 6.85
CA LYS A 134 -12.80 -9.60 6.05
C LYS A 134 -11.35 -9.81 5.62
N LEU A 135 -10.66 -8.75 5.20
CA LEU A 135 -9.25 -8.81 4.80
C LEU A 135 -8.33 -9.13 5.99
N ASP A 136 -8.62 -8.55 7.16
CA ASP A 136 -7.94 -8.87 8.42
C ASP A 136 -8.08 -10.36 8.75
N HIS A 137 -9.32 -10.87 8.76
CA HIS A 137 -9.61 -12.30 9.00
C HIS A 137 -8.86 -13.22 8.03
N ILE A 138 -8.87 -12.89 6.73
CA ILE A 138 -8.14 -13.66 5.71
C ILE A 138 -6.64 -13.69 6.02
N ALA A 139 -6.06 -12.56 6.41
CA ALA A 139 -4.64 -12.49 6.70
C ALA A 139 -4.29 -13.30 7.95
N CYS A 140 -5.09 -13.22 9.02
CA CYS A 140 -4.93 -13.99 10.25
C CYS A 140 -5.00 -15.50 9.96
N GLU A 141 -6.02 -15.94 9.22
CA GLU A 141 -6.22 -17.35 8.85
C GLU A 141 -5.13 -17.92 7.92
N LEU A 142 -4.59 -17.11 7.02
CA LEU A 142 -3.53 -17.55 6.10
C LEU A 142 -2.15 -17.61 6.76
N ARG A 143 -1.93 -16.76 7.77
CA ARG A 143 -0.64 -16.63 8.48
C ARG A 143 -0.63 -17.36 9.82
N ARG A 144 -1.78 -17.86 10.29
CA ARG A 144 -1.97 -18.51 11.60
C ARG A 144 -1.46 -17.62 12.74
N ASN A 145 -1.92 -16.37 12.72
CA ASN A 145 -1.51 -15.34 13.66
C ASN A 145 -2.68 -14.40 13.90
N ASP A 146 -3.14 -14.28 15.15
CA ASP A 146 -4.32 -13.49 15.52
C ASP A 146 -4.00 -12.01 15.75
N ARG A 147 -2.74 -11.59 15.56
CA ARG A 147 -2.39 -10.17 15.50
C ARG A 147 -3.03 -9.53 14.27
N PRO A 148 -3.40 -8.24 14.33
CA PRO A 148 -4.02 -7.54 13.21
C PRO A 148 -3.35 -7.87 11.87
N PHE A 149 -4.18 -8.29 10.91
CA PHE A 149 -3.85 -8.68 9.55
C PHE A 149 -2.74 -9.74 9.49
N GLY A 150 -2.79 -10.72 10.39
CA GLY A 150 -1.82 -11.79 10.52
C GLY A 150 -0.42 -11.33 10.92
N GLY A 151 -0.33 -10.17 11.57
CA GLY A 151 0.91 -9.58 12.06
C GLY A 151 1.83 -9.02 10.98
N ASN A 152 1.30 -8.44 9.90
CA ASN A 152 2.17 -7.61 9.05
C ASN A 152 2.56 -6.35 9.83
N SER A 153 3.83 -5.99 9.76
CA SER A 153 4.41 -4.99 10.65
C SER A 153 3.90 -3.58 10.40
N SER A 154 3.36 -3.28 9.21
CA SER A 154 2.92 -1.92 8.90
C SER A 154 1.82 -1.90 7.85
N TYR A 155 0.70 -1.26 8.17
CA TYR A 155 -0.30 -0.81 7.21
C TYR A 155 -0.16 0.69 7.06
N LEU A 156 -0.02 1.16 5.82
CA LEU A 156 -0.14 2.57 5.52
C LEU A 156 -1.50 2.77 4.88
N LEU A 157 -2.38 3.49 5.56
CA LEU A 157 -3.71 3.80 5.07
C LEU A 157 -3.71 5.27 4.63
N TRP A 158 -3.80 5.51 3.32
CA TRP A 158 -4.12 6.80 2.70
C TRP A 158 -5.61 6.79 2.34
#